data_AF-A0A034VI15-F1
#
_entry.id   AF-A0A034VI15-F1
#
_cell.length_a   1.000
_cell.length_b   1.000
_cell.length_c   1.000
_cell.angle_alpha   90.00
_cell.angle_beta   90.00
_cell.angle_gamma   90.00
#
_symmetry.space_group_name_H-M   'P 1'
#
loop_
_entity.id
_entity.type
_entity.pdbx_description
1 polymer ?
#
loop_
_entity_poly.entity_id
_entity_poly.type
_entity_poly.pdbx_seq_one_letter_code
_entity_poly.pdbx_strand_id
1 'polypeptide(L)'
;MEQYTPKERAEIVQLYIQNNFSIVLTQRAFRKKNKVKSAPVKNTIKSLYAKFVNTGNLSNASHASRQRTRRSDENIEAVRASIEETPSTSSYRRSQELDISRTTLRRIIHKDLKMFPYKIQMAQKLNPADYPRRLNFGKWAIEMAENELDFWRKLIMSDEAHFSLNGGVNKQNCRFYATENPQLIEEQPLYDQKVTVWCGVCANMIIGPYFFEDDDGATTTVNGERYRAMITDFVIPIIRENDMDNFWFQQDGATCHTARPTINLLRPFFPGRLISKNGDVDWPPRSPDLTPPDFYLWGYLKSKVYANKPKTLAQLKANIRRETAAISSETLAKVMENVEKRVHLAVKAKGAHLRDLIFKY
;
A
#
# COMPACT_ATOMS: atom_id res chain seq x y z
N MET A 1 8.18 -32.39 23.80
CA MET A 1 7.41 -33.20 24.77
C MET A 1 6.21 -33.75 24.03
N GLU A 2 6.11 -35.08 23.88
CA GLU A 2 4.91 -35.72 23.30
C GLU A 2 3.67 -35.23 24.05
N GLN A 3 2.75 -34.56 23.35
CA GLN A 3 1.56 -33.98 23.94
C GLN A 3 0.48 -35.06 24.08
N TYR A 4 0.46 -35.78 25.20
CA TYR A 4 -0.66 -36.65 25.56
C TYR A 4 -1.92 -35.79 25.80
N THR A 5 -3.03 -36.20 25.21
CA THR A 5 -4.37 -35.63 25.42
C THR A 5 -4.86 -35.86 26.86
N PRO A 6 -5.84 -35.10 27.36
CA PRO A 6 -6.40 -35.31 28.71
C PRO A 6 -6.87 -36.75 28.96
N LYS A 7 -7.47 -37.39 27.94
CA LYS A 7 -7.95 -38.77 28.00
C LYS A 7 -6.79 -39.77 28.14
N GLU A 8 -5.73 -39.60 27.34
CA GLU A 8 -4.55 -40.46 27.41
C GLU A 8 -3.84 -40.33 28.77
N ARG A 9 -3.81 -39.13 29.37
CA ARG A 9 -3.22 -38.94 30.71
C ARG A 9 -3.98 -39.67 31.81
N ALA A 10 -5.31 -39.61 31.77
CA ALA A 10 -6.15 -40.33 32.72
C ALA A 10 -5.93 -41.85 32.60
N GLU A 11 -5.83 -42.35 31.36
CA GLU A 11 -5.53 -43.75 31.10
C GLU A 11 -4.14 -44.17 31.61
N ILE A 12 -3.11 -43.35 31.43
CA ILE A 12 -1.76 -43.63 31.93
C ILE A 12 -1.77 -43.75 33.47
N VAL A 13 -2.46 -42.85 34.17
CA VAL A 13 -2.58 -42.89 35.63
C VAL A 13 -3.36 -44.13 36.09
N GLN A 14 -4.46 -44.46 35.42
CA GLN A 14 -5.26 -45.64 35.73
C GLN A 14 -4.44 -46.93 35.57
N LEU A 15 -3.70 -47.07 34.46
CA LEU A 15 -2.84 -48.21 34.23
C LEU A 15 -1.70 -48.29 35.26
N TYR A 16 -1.19 -47.15 35.72
CA TYR A 16 -0.15 -47.11 36.75
C TYR A 16 -0.65 -47.64 38.10
N ILE A 17 -1.87 -47.28 38.49
CA ILE A 17 -2.52 -47.77 39.72
C ILE A 17 -2.82 -49.28 39.58
N GLN A 18 -3.44 -49.70 38.47
CA GLN A 18 -3.81 -51.10 38.23
C GLN A 18 -2.63 -52.06 38.20
N ASN A 19 -1.43 -51.58 37.82
CA ASN A 19 -0.22 -52.37 37.77
C ASN A 19 0.66 -52.23 39.04
N ASN A 20 0.06 -51.95 40.20
CA ASN A 20 0.76 -51.80 41.48
C ASN A 20 1.95 -50.82 41.41
N PHE A 21 1.78 -49.69 40.71
CA PHE A 21 2.80 -48.66 40.54
C PHE A 21 4.09 -49.13 39.84
N SER A 22 4.03 -50.24 39.10
CA SER A 22 5.14 -50.73 38.28
C SER A 22 5.21 -50.00 36.94
N ILE A 23 6.28 -49.23 36.73
CA ILE A 23 6.51 -48.46 35.51
C ILE A 23 6.60 -49.37 34.29
N VAL A 24 7.31 -50.50 34.41
CA VAL A 24 7.56 -51.43 33.30
C VAL A 24 6.25 -52.11 32.87
N LEU A 25 5.44 -52.55 33.83
CA LEU A 25 4.13 -53.16 33.53
C LEU A 25 3.16 -52.14 32.93
N THR A 26 3.18 -50.91 33.43
CA THR A 26 2.36 -49.80 32.92
C THR A 26 2.70 -49.46 31.47
N GLN A 27 3.99 -49.37 31.13
CA GLN A 27 4.44 -49.14 29.76
C GLN A 27 4.06 -50.29 28.83
N ARG A 28 4.19 -51.55 29.27
CA ARG A 28 3.78 -52.73 28.50
C ARG A 28 2.26 -52.75 28.27
N ALA A 29 1.47 -52.49 29.31
CA ALA A 29 0.02 -52.42 29.23
C ALA A 29 -0.45 -51.28 28.31
N PHE A 30 0.19 -50.11 28.39
CA PHE A 30 -0.11 -48.96 27.52
C PHE A 30 0.18 -49.28 26.04
N ARG A 31 1.35 -49.86 25.72
CA ARG A 31 1.68 -50.29 24.34
C ARG A 31 0.68 -51.30 23.81
N LYS A 32 0.30 -52.29 24.63
CA LYS A 32 -0.65 -53.34 24.25
C LYS A 32 -2.05 -52.77 24.00
N LYS A 33 -2.52 -51.88 24.87
CA LYS A 33 -3.87 -51.32 24.82
C LYS A 33 -4.03 -50.29 23.68
N ASN A 34 -3.04 -49.41 23.50
CA ASN A 34 -3.07 -48.35 22.48
C ASN A 34 -2.43 -48.75 21.14
N LYS A 35 -1.94 -49.99 21.01
CA LYS A 35 -1.26 -50.52 19.80
C LYS A 35 -0.14 -49.61 19.28
N VAL A 36 0.59 -48.99 20.20
CA VAL A 36 1.67 -48.04 19.89
C VAL A 36 3.05 -48.59 20.25
N LYS A 37 4.07 -48.24 19.46
CA LYS A 37 5.47 -48.61 19.71
C LYS A 37 6.09 -47.76 20.83
N SER A 38 5.78 -46.46 20.86
CA SER A 38 6.25 -45.53 21.90
C SER A 38 5.36 -45.62 23.14
N ALA A 39 5.96 -45.51 24.33
CA ALA A 39 5.24 -45.46 25.59
C ALA A 39 5.71 -44.27 26.42
N PRO A 40 4.86 -43.74 27.31
CA PRO A 40 5.23 -42.67 28.21
C PRO A 40 6.49 -42.98 28.99
N VAL A 41 7.43 -42.04 29.00
CA VAL A 41 8.67 -42.18 29.75
C VAL A 41 8.41 -42.18 31.25
N LYS A 42 9.30 -42.82 32.01
CA LYS A 42 9.20 -42.99 33.48
C LYS A 42 8.84 -41.69 34.22
N ASN A 43 9.49 -40.59 33.85
CA ASN A 43 9.28 -39.29 34.52
C ASN A 43 7.88 -38.74 34.25
N THR A 44 7.32 -38.95 33.05
CA THR A 44 5.96 -38.54 32.71
C THR A 44 4.93 -39.32 33.50
N ILE A 45 5.10 -40.65 33.63
CA ILE A 45 4.18 -41.50 34.41
C ILE A 45 4.17 -41.06 35.88
N LYS A 46 5.36 -40.88 36.48
CA LYS A 46 5.48 -40.42 37.87
C LYS A 46 4.92 -39.01 38.07
N SER A 47 5.20 -38.09 37.16
CA SER A 47 4.73 -36.71 37.24
C SER A 47 3.21 -36.61 37.11
N LEU A 48 2.61 -37.37 36.19
CA LEU A 48 1.15 -37.42 36.04
C LEU A 48 0.47 -38.01 37.28
N TYR A 49 1.02 -39.10 37.84
CA TYR A 49 0.48 -39.69 39.06
C TYR A 49 0.60 -38.74 40.26
N ALA A 50 1.77 -38.13 40.47
CA ALA A 50 1.96 -37.15 41.54
C ALA A 50 1.03 -35.94 41.38
N LYS A 51 0.81 -35.48 40.14
CA LYS A 51 -0.13 -34.40 39.85
C LYS A 51 -1.58 -34.81 40.19
N PHE A 52 -1.99 -36.02 39.81
CA PHE A 52 -3.31 -36.55 40.13
C PHE A 52 -3.55 -36.64 41.64
N VAL A 53 -2.59 -37.19 42.40
CA VAL A 53 -2.69 -37.31 43.87
C VAL A 53 -2.75 -35.95 44.55
N ASN A 54 -1.93 -34.99 44.10
CA ASN A 54 -1.81 -33.70 44.78
C ASN A 54 -2.93 -32.71 44.44
N THR A 55 -3.51 -32.77 43.23
CA THR A 55 -4.47 -31.74 42.77
C THR A 55 -5.79 -32.30 42.23
N GLY A 56 -5.91 -33.62 42.07
CA GLY A 56 -7.07 -34.26 41.42
C GLY A 56 -7.23 -33.94 39.93
N ASN A 57 -6.29 -33.20 39.31
CA ASN A 57 -6.44 -32.67 37.96
C ASN A 57 -5.25 -33.03 37.04
N LEU A 58 -5.56 -33.56 35.85
CA LEU A 58 -4.59 -33.98 34.82
C LEU A 58 -4.51 -33.05 33.60
N SER A 59 -5.24 -31.93 33.60
CA SER A 59 -5.15 -30.91 32.55
C SER A 59 -3.78 -30.24 32.53
N ASN A 60 -3.39 -29.61 31.41
CA ASN A 60 -2.22 -28.72 31.44
C ASN A 60 -2.49 -27.56 32.40
N ALA A 61 -1.46 -27.13 33.13
CA ALA A 61 -1.56 -25.84 33.82
C ALA A 61 -1.88 -24.78 32.77
N SER A 62 -2.88 -23.94 33.01
CA SER A 62 -3.03 -22.71 32.23
C SER A 62 -1.72 -21.96 32.37
N HIS A 63 -0.98 -21.79 31.27
CA HIS A 63 0.11 -20.83 31.29
C HIS A 63 -0.54 -19.49 31.66
N ALA A 64 -0.16 -18.92 32.80
CA ALA A 64 -0.50 -17.55 33.14
C ALA A 64 -0.26 -16.72 31.89
N SER A 65 -1.30 -16.01 31.44
CA SER A 65 -1.19 -15.15 30.26
C SER A 65 0.05 -14.28 30.48
N ARG A 66 1.02 -14.41 29.59
CA ARG A 66 2.28 -13.67 29.68
C ARG A 66 1.90 -12.19 29.74
N GLN A 67 2.04 -11.56 30.91
CA GLN A 67 1.69 -10.15 31.08
C GLN A 67 2.43 -9.35 30.01
N ARG A 68 1.68 -8.65 29.16
CA ARG A 68 2.24 -7.81 28.11
C ARG A 68 2.74 -6.52 28.75
N THR A 69 3.87 -6.58 29.45
CA THR A 69 4.44 -5.45 30.21
C THR A 69 4.58 -4.16 29.42
N ARG A 70 4.79 -4.22 28.09
CA ARG A 70 4.95 -3.02 27.24
C ARG A 70 3.66 -2.57 26.53
N ARG A 71 2.62 -3.40 26.47
CA ARG A 71 1.28 -3.04 25.94
C ARG A 71 0.25 -3.13 27.07
N SER A 72 0.53 -2.42 28.15
CA SER A 72 -0.42 -2.19 29.23
C SER A 72 -1.54 -1.27 28.76
N ASP A 73 -2.69 -1.30 29.44
CA ASP A 73 -3.80 -0.40 29.15
C ASP A 73 -3.41 1.07 29.35
N GLU A 74 -2.53 1.35 30.32
CA GLU A 74 -1.92 2.66 30.56
C GLU A 74 -1.14 3.18 29.33
N ASN A 75 -0.26 2.35 28.75
CA ASN A 75 0.47 2.74 27.54
C ASN A 75 -0.45 2.88 26.31
N ILE A 76 -1.53 2.10 26.25
CA ILE A 76 -2.52 2.20 25.17
C ILE A 76 -3.26 3.54 25.26
N GLU A 77 -3.65 3.94 26.47
CA GLU A 77 -4.34 5.20 26.71
C GLU A 77 -3.43 6.41 26.55
N ALA A 78 -2.18 6.35 27.03
CA ALA A 78 -1.19 7.39 26.81
C ALA A 78 -0.91 7.63 25.30
N VAL A 79 -0.85 6.55 24.51
CA VAL A 79 -0.73 6.64 23.05
C VAL A 79 -2.00 7.22 22.41
N ARG A 80 -3.19 6.87 22.91
CA ARG A 80 -4.47 7.41 22.42
C ARG A 80 -4.57 8.91 22.67
N ALA A 81 -4.42 9.34 23.92
CA ALA A 81 -4.49 10.75 24.31
C ALA A 81 -3.47 11.60 23.55
N SER A 82 -2.24 11.11 23.42
CA SER A 82 -1.20 11.78 22.63
C SER A 82 -1.60 11.94 21.15
N ILE A 83 -2.28 10.95 20.55
CA ILE A 83 -2.74 11.01 19.17
C ILE A 83 -3.89 12.00 19.01
N GLU A 84 -4.82 12.06 19.97
CA GLU A 84 -5.94 13.01 19.96
C GLU A 84 -5.46 14.46 20.11
N GLU A 85 -4.48 14.71 20.97
CA GLU A 85 -3.91 16.04 21.21
C GLU A 85 -3.07 16.53 20.02
N THR A 86 -2.21 15.68 19.47
CA THR A 86 -1.33 16.04 18.34
C THR A 86 -1.30 14.96 17.25
N PRO A 87 -2.31 14.89 16.35
CA PRO A 87 -2.40 13.84 15.35
C PRO A 87 -1.23 13.82 14.35
N SER A 88 -0.58 14.97 14.14
CA SER A 88 0.52 15.17 13.18
C SER A 88 1.90 14.71 13.70
N THR A 89 2.02 14.37 14.98
CA THR A 89 3.30 13.98 15.59
C THR A 89 3.80 12.64 15.04
N SER A 90 5.03 12.63 14.54
CA SER A 90 5.64 11.44 13.93
C SER A 90 5.76 10.28 14.92
N SER A 91 5.69 9.04 14.41
CA SER A 91 5.85 7.83 15.24
C SER A 91 7.22 7.76 15.95
N TYR A 92 8.24 8.46 15.44
CA TYR A 92 9.54 8.55 16.11
C TYR A 92 9.48 9.49 17.31
N ARG A 93 8.99 10.71 17.11
CA ARG A 93 8.87 11.71 18.19
C ARG A 93 7.92 11.25 19.29
N ARG A 94 6.77 10.70 18.91
CA ARG A 94 5.80 10.10 19.85
C ARG A 94 6.39 8.93 20.64
N SER A 95 7.32 8.18 20.04
CA SER A 95 8.03 7.09 20.76
C SER A 95 9.00 7.60 21.82
N GLN A 96 9.58 8.79 21.61
CA GLN A 96 10.45 9.44 22.59
C GLN A 96 9.66 10.14 23.69
N GLU A 97 8.60 10.87 23.34
CA GLU A 97 7.74 11.60 24.28
C GLU A 97 7.04 10.65 25.27
N LEU A 98 6.61 9.47 24.79
CA LEU A 98 5.93 8.47 25.62
C LEU A 98 6.89 7.41 26.21
N ASP A 99 8.19 7.49 25.92
CA ASP A 99 9.21 6.47 26.27
C ASP A 99 8.80 5.02 25.90
N ILE A 100 8.14 4.86 24.74
CA ILE A 100 7.67 3.57 24.24
C ILE A 100 8.44 3.21 22.97
N SER A 101 9.05 2.03 22.91
CA SER A 101 9.76 1.58 21.69
C SER A 101 8.85 1.64 20.44
N ARG A 102 9.41 2.07 19.29
CA ARG A 102 8.66 2.24 18.02
C ARG A 102 7.87 1.00 17.59
N THR A 103 8.41 -0.19 17.81
CA THR A 103 7.72 -1.46 17.53
C THR A 103 6.48 -1.68 18.40
N THR A 104 6.54 -1.27 19.67
CA THR A 104 5.40 -1.31 20.59
C THR A 104 4.38 -0.27 20.20
N LEU A 105 4.80 0.99 19.97
CA LEU A 105 3.93 2.07 19.51
C LEU A 105 3.16 1.67 18.25
N ARG A 106 3.85 1.11 17.25
CA ARG A 106 3.22 0.60 16.01
C ARG A 106 2.19 -0.50 16.29
N ARG A 107 2.48 -1.42 17.21
CA ARG A 107 1.53 -2.48 17.60
C ARG A 107 0.33 -1.91 18.35
N ILE A 108 0.51 -0.92 19.21
CA ILE A 108 -0.59 -0.24 19.92
C ILE A 108 -1.51 0.45 18.91
N ILE A 109 -0.94 1.30 18.06
CA ILE A 109 -1.68 2.05 17.03
C ILE A 109 -2.48 1.11 16.12
N HIS A 110 -1.87 0.06 15.58
CA HIS A 110 -2.55 -0.80 14.60
C HIS A 110 -3.41 -1.92 15.20
N LYS A 111 -2.96 -2.55 16.29
CA LYS A 111 -3.62 -3.75 16.81
C LYS A 111 -4.61 -3.44 17.93
N ASP A 112 -4.35 -2.44 18.77
CA ASP A 112 -5.23 -2.07 19.90
C ASP A 112 -6.14 -0.91 19.51
N LEU A 113 -5.57 0.21 19.03
CA LEU A 113 -6.32 1.42 18.67
C LEU A 113 -6.96 1.36 17.27
N LYS A 114 -6.57 0.39 16.44
CA LYS A 114 -7.06 0.22 15.06
C LYS A 114 -6.92 1.47 14.18
N MET A 115 -5.91 2.29 14.47
CA MET A 115 -5.61 3.52 13.74
C MET A 115 -4.61 3.24 12.60
N PHE A 116 -4.73 4.02 11.52
CA PHE A 116 -3.91 3.91 10.32
C PHE A 116 -3.22 5.25 10.02
N PRO A 117 -2.02 5.25 9.43
CA PRO A 117 -1.37 6.49 9.03
C PRO A 117 -2.12 7.14 7.87
N TYR A 118 -2.54 8.39 8.05
CA TYR A 118 -3.13 9.21 6.99
C TYR A 118 -2.06 10.12 6.38
N LYS A 119 -2.01 10.17 5.04
CA LYS A 119 -1.15 11.09 4.30
C LYS A 119 -1.96 12.33 3.95
N ILE A 120 -1.57 13.49 4.47
CA ILE A 120 -2.14 14.78 4.05
C ILE A 120 -1.81 14.96 2.56
N GLN A 121 -2.85 15.06 1.72
CA GLN A 121 -2.70 15.35 0.30
C GLN A 121 -2.63 16.86 0.12
N MET A 122 -1.46 17.41 -0.25
CA MET A 122 -1.37 18.79 -0.70
C MET A 122 -1.93 18.87 -2.12
N ALA A 123 -3.21 19.21 -2.24
CA ALA A 123 -3.86 19.45 -3.52
C ALA A 123 -3.78 20.95 -3.88
N GLN A 124 -3.72 21.27 -5.17
CA GLN A 124 -3.87 22.65 -5.63
C GLN A 124 -5.25 23.17 -5.18
N LYS A 125 -5.30 24.42 -4.69
CA LYS A 125 -6.55 25.05 -4.28
C LYS A 125 -7.54 25.06 -5.44
N LEU A 126 -8.74 24.52 -5.22
CA LEU A 126 -9.82 24.59 -6.21
C LEU A 126 -10.34 26.01 -6.33
N ASN A 127 -10.55 26.43 -7.56
CA ASN A 127 -11.28 27.65 -7.87
C ASN A 127 -12.79 27.35 -7.92
N PRO A 128 -13.67 28.34 -7.71
CA PRO A 128 -15.13 28.14 -7.76
C PRO A 128 -15.63 27.47 -9.05
N ALA A 129 -14.98 27.74 -10.19
CA ALA A 129 -15.30 27.12 -11.48
C ALA A 129 -14.89 25.64 -11.59
N ASP A 130 -14.02 25.15 -10.72
CA ASP A 130 -13.53 23.75 -10.77
C ASP A 130 -14.57 22.79 -10.18
N TYR A 131 -15.31 23.21 -9.15
CA TYR A 131 -16.35 22.39 -8.49
C TYR A 131 -17.42 21.85 -9.47
N PRO A 132 -18.10 22.69 -10.29
CA PRO A 132 -19.09 22.19 -11.23
C PRO A 132 -18.47 21.29 -12.31
N ARG A 133 -17.23 21.57 -12.75
CA ARG A 133 -16.53 20.72 -13.74
C ARG A 133 -16.24 19.33 -13.17
N ARG A 134 -15.72 19.26 -11.94
CA ARG A 134 -15.47 18.00 -11.22
C ARG A 134 -16.76 17.23 -10.97
N LEU A 135 -17.84 17.93 -10.58
CA LEU A 135 -19.15 17.32 -10.37
C LEU A 135 -19.74 16.74 -11.67
N ASN A 136 -19.70 17.50 -12.76
CA ASN A 136 -20.24 17.08 -14.05
C ASN A 136 -19.46 15.89 -14.61
N PHE A 137 -18.13 15.93 -14.55
CA PHE A 137 -17.30 14.78 -14.91
C PHE A 137 -17.66 13.55 -14.08
N GLY A 138 -17.79 13.70 -12.76
CA GLY A 138 -18.11 12.57 -11.89
C GLY A 138 -19.49 11.96 -12.18
N LYS A 139 -20.50 12.79 -12.46
CA LYS A 139 -21.83 12.30 -12.88
C LYS A 139 -21.77 11.55 -14.20
N TRP A 140 -21.11 12.15 -15.20
CA TRP A 140 -20.91 11.53 -16.51
C TRP A 140 -20.20 10.17 -16.40
N ALA A 141 -19.14 10.08 -15.59
CA ALA A 141 -18.37 8.85 -15.46
C ALA A 141 -19.17 7.73 -14.75
N ILE A 142 -20.04 8.07 -13.81
CA ILE A 142 -20.96 7.12 -13.18
C ILE A 142 -21.99 6.61 -14.21
N GLU A 143 -22.62 7.52 -14.95
CA GLU A 143 -23.57 7.17 -16.01
C GLU A 143 -22.90 6.31 -17.10
N MET A 144 -21.66 6.63 -17.48
CA MET A 144 -20.89 5.83 -18.43
C MET A 144 -20.63 4.42 -17.90
N ALA A 145 -20.27 4.29 -16.63
CA ALA A 145 -20.02 2.99 -16.00
C ALA A 145 -21.29 2.12 -15.88
N GLU A 146 -22.48 2.73 -15.81
CA GLU A 146 -23.76 2.01 -15.83
C GLU A 146 -24.11 1.48 -17.22
N ASN A 147 -23.70 2.19 -18.28
CA ASN A 147 -24.04 1.86 -19.67
C ASN A 147 -22.96 1.02 -20.38
N GLU A 148 -21.69 1.15 -19.99
CA GLU A 148 -20.57 0.45 -20.60
C GLU A 148 -19.97 -0.60 -19.65
N LEU A 149 -20.10 -1.87 -20.03
CA LEU A 149 -19.53 -2.98 -19.27
C LEU A 149 -18.01 -2.83 -19.12
N ASP A 150 -17.54 -2.95 -17.89
CA ASP A 150 -16.13 -2.90 -17.51
C ASP A 150 -15.45 -1.54 -17.79
N PHE A 151 -16.20 -0.44 -17.87
CA PHE A 151 -15.66 0.92 -18.11
C PHE A 151 -14.40 1.22 -17.28
N TRP A 152 -14.45 1.05 -15.96
CA TRP A 152 -13.30 1.31 -15.07
C TRP A 152 -12.11 0.39 -15.32
N ARG A 153 -12.34 -0.83 -15.81
CA ARG A 153 -11.27 -1.77 -16.16
C ARG A 153 -10.64 -1.44 -17.51
N LYS A 154 -11.43 -0.86 -18.41
CA LYS A 154 -11.04 -0.40 -19.75
C LYS A 154 -10.54 1.05 -19.76
N LEU A 155 -10.28 1.65 -18.61
CA LEU A 155 -9.76 3.01 -18.51
C LEU A 155 -8.24 3.00 -18.29
N ILE A 156 -7.51 3.69 -19.16
CA ILE A 156 -6.07 3.99 -19.03
C ILE A 156 -5.94 5.42 -18.50
N MET A 157 -5.31 5.61 -17.35
CA MET A 157 -5.04 6.92 -16.77
C MET A 157 -3.53 7.17 -16.71
N SER A 158 -3.08 8.27 -17.30
CA SER A 158 -1.65 8.55 -17.46
C SER A 158 -1.21 9.86 -16.81
N ASP A 159 0.06 9.92 -16.44
CA ASP A 159 0.69 11.10 -15.83
C ASP A 159 2.23 11.01 -15.90
N GLU A 160 2.91 12.12 -15.58
CA GLU A 160 4.35 12.21 -15.45
C GLU A 160 4.82 12.54 -14.02
N ALA A 161 5.92 11.92 -13.61
CA ALA A 161 6.59 12.25 -12.34
C ALA A 161 8.10 12.42 -12.48
N HIS A 162 8.64 13.36 -11.70
CA HIS A 162 10.08 13.52 -11.53
C HIS A 162 10.61 12.70 -10.34
N PHE A 163 11.75 12.03 -10.55
CA PHE A 163 12.54 11.32 -9.55
C PHE A 163 13.98 11.87 -9.56
N SER A 164 14.44 12.43 -8.45
CA SER A 164 15.81 12.95 -8.27
C SER A 164 16.75 11.91 -7.68
N LEU A 165 18.04 11.98 -8.00
CA LEU A 165 19.07 11.06 -7.53
C LEU A 165 19.36 11.21 -6.03
N ASN A 166 19.41 12.45 -5.54
CA ASN A 166 19.65 12.74 -4.12
C ASN A 166 18.47 12.35 -3.21
N GLY A 167 17.49 11.62 -3.76
CA GLY A 167 16.17 11.47 -3.17
C GLY A 167 15.54 12.83 -2.88
N GLY A 168 16.05 13.88 -3.55
CA GLY A 168 15.82 15.29 -3.30
C GLY A 168 14.38 15.43 -2.93
N VAL A 169 14.18 15.55 -1.63
CA VAL A 169 12.88 15.39 -1.04
C VAL A 169 12.05 16.44 -1.75
N ASN A 170 11.04 16.00 -2.49
CA ASN A 170 10.10 16.90 -3.12
C ASN A 170 9.78 17.98 -2.08
N LYS A 171 9.80 19.28 -2.38
CA LYS A 171 9.39 20.28 -1.38
C LYS A 171 7.96 20.01 -0.88
N GLN A 172 7.16 19.22 -1.63
CA GLN A 172 5.88 18.62 -1.22
C GLN A 172 5.99 17.44 -0.20
N ASN A 173 7.20 16.99 0.13
CA ASN A 173 7.60 15.92 1.06
C ASN A 173 8.67 16.36 2.07
N CYS A 174 9.20 17.59 2.03
CA CYS A 174 10.20 18.06 2.99
C CYS A 174 9.54 18.32 4.35
N ARG A 175 9.96 17.56 5.37
CA ARG A 175 9.63 17.82 6.77
C ARG A 175 10.86 18.38 7.46
N PHE A 176 10.70 19.51 8.13
CA PHE A 176 11.56 19.89 9.25
C PHE A 176 10.69 20.49 10.36
N TYR A 177 11.00 20.12 11.60
CA TYR A 177 10.44 20.72 12.81
C TYR A 177 11.62 21.04 13.73
N ALA A 178 11.84 22.32 14.00
CA ALA A 178 12.85 22.85 14.93
C ALA A 178 12.18 23.88 15.85
N THR A 179 12.73 24.10 17.04
CA THR A 179 12.20 25.01 18.07
C THR A 179 12.57 26.49 17.85
N GLU A 180 13.55 26.79 16.99
CA GLU A 180 13.85 28.12 16.42
C GLU A 180 14.29 27.99 14.95
N ASN A 181 14.27 29.08 14.16
CA ASN A 181 14.62 29.07 12.73
C ASN A 181 16.07 28.59 12.52
N PRO A 182 16.31 27.42 11.90
CA PRO A 182 17.61 26.77 11.94
C PRO A 182 18.70 27.42 11.04
N GLN A 183 18.39 28.49 10.30
CA GLN A 183 19.28 29.08 9.29
C GLN A 183 19.98 28.04 8.39
N LEU A 184 19.30 26.91 8.13
CA LEU A 184 19.83 25.84 7.31
C LEU A 184 19.61 26.21 5.84
N ILE A 185 20.67 26.69 5.20
CA ILE A 185 20.77 26.73 3.75
C ILE A 185 21.16 25.31 3.34
N GLU A 186 20.17 24.50 2.96
CA GLU A 186 20.46 23.27 2.25
C GLU A 186 20.85 23.67 0.82
N GLU A 187 22.16 23.71 0.57
CA GLU A 187 22.70 23.94 -0.76
C GLU A 187 22.27 22.77 -1.65
N GLN A 188 21.13 22.92 -2.32
CA GLN A 188 20.80 22.08 -3.45
C GLN A 188 21.84 22.40 -4.53
N PRO A 189 22.58 21.41 -5.04
CA PRO A 189 23.37 21.66 -6.24
C PRO A 189 22.43 22.22 -7.30
N LEU A 190 22.87 23.26 -8.01
CA LEU A 190 22.10 23.95 -9.06
C LEU A 190 21.57 22.96 -10.13
N TYR A 191 22.14 21.75 -10.18
CA TYR A 191 21.80 20.65 -11.07
C TYR A 191 21.63 19.32 -10.28
N ASP A 192 20.47 19.12 -9.62
CA ASP A 192 20.10 17.80 -9.13
C ASP A 192 19.75 16.89 -10.33
N GLN A 193 20.51 15.81 -10.51
CA GLN A 193 20.23 14.85 -11.57
C GLN A 193 18.87 14.20 -11.31
N LYS A 194 17.91 14.44 -12.19
CA LYS A 194 16.54 13.92 -12.11
C LYS A 194 16.20 13.10 -13.34
N VAL A 195 15.16 12.28 -13.23
CA VAL A 195 14.53 11.55 -14.31
C VAL A 195 13.06 11.91 -14.37
N THR A 196 12.55 12.18 -15.57
CA THR A 196 11.11 12.33 -15.81
C THR A 196 10.56 11.02 -16.36
N VAL A 197 9.55 10.49 -15.69
CA VAL A 197 8.95 9.19 -15.98
C VAL A 197 7.49 9.38 -16.35
N TRP A 198 7.05 8.73 -17.42
CA TRP A 198 5.64 8.58 -17.77
C TRP A 198 5.18 7.15 -17.50
N CYS A 199 3.97 7.01 -16.95
CA CYS A 199 3.27 5.73 -16.87
C CYS A 199 1.77 5.91 -17.15
N GLY A 200 1.18 4.95 -17.84
CA GLY A 200 -0.26 4.72 -17.91
C GLY A 200 -0.68 3.58 -16.99
N VAL A 201 -1.74 3.76 -16.22
CA VAL A 201 -2.28 2.75 -15.30
C VAL A 201 -3.65 2.31 -15.80
N CYS A 202 -3.85 0.99 -15.96
CA CYS A 202 -5.15 0.38 -16.18
C CYS A 202 -5.33 -0.82 -15.22
N ALA A 203 -6.52 -1.44 -15.20
CA ALA A 203 -6.80 -2.52 -14.25
C ALA A 203 -5.92 -3.77 -14.44
N ASN A 204 -5.39 -3.99 -15.64
CA ASN A 204 -4.68 -5.22 -15.99
C ASN A 204 -3.15 -5.05 -15.94
N MET A 205 -2.63 -3.85 -16.25
CA MET A 205 -1.20 -3.60 -16.37
C MET A 205 -0.83 -2.12 -16.18
N ILE A 206 0.46 -1.85 -16.08
CA ILE A 206 1.04 -0.52 -16.20
C ILE A 206 1.71 -0.43 -17.58
N ILE A 207 1.34 0.57 -18.37
CA ILE A 207 2.05 0.96 -19.60
C ILE A 207 3.20 1.87 -19.18
N GLY A 208 4.44 1.43 -19.39
CA GLY A 208 5.62 2.13 -18.87
C GLY A 208 6.46 1.25 -17.94
N PRO A 209 7.46 1.82 -17.26
CA PRO A 209 7.83 3.25 -17.26
C PRO A 209 8.53 3.69 -18.55
N TYR A 210 8.13 4.84 -19.11
CA TYR A 210 8.88 5.52 -20.17
C TYR A 210 9.73 6.64 -19.58
N PHE A 211 10.97 6.78 -20.04
CA PHE A 211 11.91 7.79 -19.54
C PHE A 211 12.15 8.86 -20.61
N PHE A 212 11.93 10.14 -20.28
CA PHE A 212 12.24 11.22 -21.22
C PHE A 212 13.73 11.59 -21.14
N GLU A 213 14.50 11.07 -22.09
CA GLU A 213 15.95 11.25 -22.18
C GLU A 213 16.41 11.73 -23.57
N ASP A 214 17.63 12.25 -23.63
CA ASP A 214 18.39 12.41 -24.88
C ASP A 214 19.25 11.16 -25.15
N ASP A 215 19.98 11.17 -26.27
CA ASP A 215 20.82 10.04 -26.72
C ASP A 215 21.93 9.70 -25.71
N ASP A 216 22.32 10.66 -24.87
CA ASP A 216 23.30 10.48 -23.79
C ASP A 216 22.67 10.00 -22.46
N GLY A 217 21.35 9.77 -22.45
CA GLY A 217 20.60 9.29 -21.29
C GLY A 217 20.31 10.35 -20.22
N ALA A 218 20.58 11.63 -20.54
CA ALA A 218 20.29 12.77 -19.68
C ALA A 218 18.82 13.17 -19.81
N THR A 219 18.24 13.64 -18.70
CA THR A 219 16.79 13.90 -18.66
C THR A 219 16.43 15.20 -19.34
N THR A 220 15.42 15.10 -20.21
CA THR A 220 14.95 16.20 -21.03
C THR A 220 13.57 16.69 -20.58
N THR A 221 13.28 17.94 -20.91
CA THR A 221 11.96 18.52 -20.66
C THR A 221 10.93 17.88 -21.59
N VAL A 222 9.79 17.50 -21.03
CA VAL A 222 8.65 17.02 -21.81
C VAL A 222 8.07 18.20 -22.58
N ASN A 223 8.31 18.24 -23.88
CA ASN A 223 7.65 19.16 -24.80
C ASN A 223 6.58 18.39 -25.60
N GLY A 224 5.73 19.11 -26.32
CA GLY A 224 4.64 18.47 -27.08
C GLY A 224 5.13 17.50 -28.16
N GLU A 225 6.30 17.71 -28.74
CA GLU A 225 6.86 16.83 -29.77
C GLU A 225 7.34 15.51 -29.18
N ARG A 226 8.16 15.55 -28.12
CA ARG A 226 8.62 14.38 -27.38
C ARG A 226 7.46 13.59 -26.78
N TYR A 227 6.42 14.28 -26.31
CA TYR A 227 5.20 13.63 -25.84
C TYR A 227 4.51 12.85 -26.96
N ARG A 228 4.33 13.46 -28.15
CA ARG A 228 3.72 12.79 -29.31
C ARG A 228 4.56 11.62 -29.84
N ALA A 229 5.89 11.75 -29.82
CA ALA A 229 6.81 10.67 -30.15
C ALA A 229 6.63 9.50 -29.17
N MET A 230 6.63 9.77 -27.85
CA MET A 230 6.36 8.75 -26.82
C MET A 230 5.00 8.06 -27.03
N ILE A 231 3.94 8.80 -27.34
CA ILE A 231 2.65 8.19 -27.66
C ILE A 231 2.77 7.24 -28.87
N THR A 232 3.35 7.72 -29.97
CA THR A 232 3.40 6.99 -31.25
C THR A 232 4.32 5.77 -31.19
N ASP A 233 5.50 5.93 -30.61
CA ASP A 233 6.59 4.96 -30.68
C ASP A 233 6.61 4.00 -29.49
N PHE A 234 5.94 4.35 -28.38
CA PHE A 234 5.93 3.53 -27.16
C PHE A 234 4.51 3.12 -26.74
N VAL A 235 3.57 4.05 -26.61
CA VAL A 235 2.23 3.75 -26.05
C VAL A 235 1.35 2.98 -27.03
N ILE A 236 1.21 3.46 -28.26
CA ILE A 236 0.35 2.83 -29.27
C ILE A 236 0.77 1.38 -29.59
N PRO A 237 2.07 1.05 -29.74
CA PRO A 237 2.49 -0.34 -29.91
C PRO A 237 2.05 -1.24 -28.76
N ILE A 238 2.24 -0.82 -27.50
CA ILE A 238 1.83 -1.59 -26.33
C ILE A 238 0.31 -1.81 -26.30
N ILE A 239 -0.47 -0.78 -26.64
CA ILE A 239 -1.94 -0.88 -26.69
C ILE A 239 -2.38 -1.93 -27.71
N ARG A 240 -1.78 -1.92 -28.90
CA ARG A 240 -2.08 -2.89 -29.96
C ARG A 240 -1.67 -4.31 -29.59
N GLU A 241 -0.47 -4.47 -29.01
CA GLU A 241 0.05 -5.77 -28.59
C GLU A 241 -0.79 -6.43 -27.48
N ASN A 242 -1.54 -5.65 -26.71
CA ASN A 242 -2.36 -6.12 -25.60
C ASN A 242 -3.88 -6.07 -25.90
N ASP A 243 -4.27 -5.89 -27.18
CA ASP A 243 -5.67 -5.82 -27.63
C ASP A 243 -6.51 -4.77 -26.88
N MET A 244 -5.92 -3.60 -26.63
CA MET A 244 -6.52 -2.52 -25.84
C MET A 244 -7.19 -1.42 -26.69
N ASP A 245 -7.50 -1.67 -27.96
CA ASP A 245 -8.06 -0.65 -28.88
C ASP A 245 -9.44 -0.11 -28.46
N ASN A 246 -10.17 -0.87 -27.64
CA ASN A 246 -11.46 -0.45 -27.08
C ASN A 246 -11.34 0.30 -25.73
N PHE A 247 -10.12 0.56 -25.25
CA PHE A 247 -9.92 1.26 -23.98
C PHE A 247 -10.17 2.76 -24.11
N TRP A 248 -10.55 3.36 -22.99
CA TRP A 248 -10.58 4.80 -22.77
C TRP A 248 -9.19 5.30 -22.39
N PHE A 249 -8.80 6.46 -22.92
CA PHE A 249 -7.52 7.08 -22.59
C PHE A 249 -7.73 8.42 -21.90
N GLN A 250 -7.13 8.56 -20.71
CA GLN A 250 -7.16 9.77 -19.92
C GLN A 250 -5.76 10.39 -19.77
N GLN A 251 -5.70 11.70 -20.02
CA GLN A 251 -4.54 12.55 -19.77
C GLN A 251 -4.99 13.89 -19.15
N ASP A 252 -4.10 14.52 -18.39
CA ASP A 252 -4.42 15.73 -17.64
C ASP A 252 -4.49 17.01 -18.52
N GLY A 253 -4.58 18.18 -17.87
CA GLY A 253 -4.71 19.47 -18.55
C GLY A 253 -3.39 20.12 -18.99
N ALA A 254 -2.25 19.41 -18.98
CA ALA A 254 -0.96 19.98 -19.35
C ALA A 254 -0.94 20.48 -20.81
N THR A 255 -0.10 21.48 -21.08
CA THR A 255 -0.04 22.13 -22.41
C THR A 255 0.34 21.14 -23.51
N CYS A 256 1.25 20.19 -23.25
CA CYS A 256 1.62 19.15 -24.20
C CYS A 256 0.48 18.18 -24.52
N HIS A 257 -0.40 17.90 -23.56
CA HIS A 257 -1.53 16.96 -23.69
C HIS A 257 -2.67 17.58 -24.51
N THR A 258 -2.93 18.87 -24.26
CA THR A 258 -4.11 19.59 -24.77
C THR A 258 -3.86 20.33 -26.09
N ALA A 259 -2.60 20.36 -26.54
CA ALA A 259 -2.23 20.95 -27.82
C ALA A 259 -2.95 20.25 -28.98
N ARG A 260 -3.44 21.04 -29.95
CA ARG A 260 -4.18 20.53 -31.11
C ARG A 260 -3.47 19.39 -31.85
N PRO A 261 -2.15 19.42 -32.10
CA PRO A 261 -1.45 18.30 -32.73
C PRO A 261 -1.51 17.01 -31.89
N THR A 262 -1.48 17.12 -30.56
CA THR A 262 -1.55 15.95 -29.65
C THR A 262 -2.95 15.35 -29.63
N ILE A 263 -4.00 16.19 -29.54
CA ILE A 263 -5.39 15.71 -29.61
C ILE A 263 -5.68 15.07 -30.97
N ASN A 264 -5.23 15.68 -32.07
CA ASN A 264 -5.40 15.12 -33.42
C ASN A 264 -4.66 13.79 -33.61
N LEU A 265 -3.53 13.60 -32.93
CA LEU A 265 -2.80 12.33 -32.92
C LEU A 265 -3.58 11.23 -32.17
N LEU A 266 -4.17 11.56 -31.02
CA LEU A 266 -4.84 10.58 -30.15
C LEU A 266 -6.22 10.14 -30.66
N ARG A 267 -6.99 11.05 -31.27
CA ARG A 267 -8.38 10.78 -31.71
C ARG A 267 -8.55 9.55 -32.60
N PRO A 268 -7.68 9.28 -33.60
CA PRO A 268 -7.78 8.07 -34.41
C PRO A 268 -7.59 6.78 -33.62
N PHE A 269 -6.81 6.80 -32.54
CA PHE A 269 -6.55 5.63 -31.69
C PHE A 269 -7.64 5.42 -30.63
N PHE A 270 -8.28 6.50 -30.17
CA PHE A 270 -9.33 6.47 -29.14
C PHE A 270 -10.62 7.17 -29.61
N PRO A 271 -11.27 6.68 -30.68
CA PRO A 271 -12.42 7.37 -31.27
C PRO A 271 -13.61 7.39 -30.29
N GLY A 272 -14.00 8.59 -29.85
CA GLY A 272 -15.08 8.79 -28.89
C GLY A 272 -14.72 8.37 -27.46
N ARG A 273 -13.44 8.06 -27.20
CA ARG A 273 -12.93 7.49 -25.94
C ARG A 273 -11.78 8.29 -25.33
N LEU A 274 -11.59 9.54 -25.76
CA LEU A 274 -10.52 10.40 -25.26
C LEU A 274 -11.00 11.35 -24.15
N ILE A 275 -10.52 11.11 -22.92
CA ILE A 275 -10.76 11.96 -21.75
C ILE A 275 -9.59 12.92 -21.57
N SER A 276 -9.77 14.16 -22.00
CA SER A 276 -8.74 15.20 -21.92
C SER A 276 -9.40 16.57 -22.06
N LYS A 277 -8.72 17.63 -21.64
CA LYS A 277 -9.17 18.98 -22.00
C LYS A 277 -9.06 19.15 -23.53
N ASN A 278 -10.17 19.48 -24.19
CA ASN A 278 -10.35 19.47 -25.66
C ASN A 278 -10.47 18.06 -26.29
N GLY A 279 -10.66 17.02 -25.47
CA GLY A 279 -10.96 15.65 -25.91
C GLY A 279 -12.44 15.45 -26.27
N ASP A 280 -12.88 14.20 -26.30
CA ASP A 280 -14.31 13.85 -26.42
C ASP A 280 -15.05 14.14 -25.12
N VAL A 281 -14.34 13.97 -23.99
CA VAL A 281 -14.83 14.23 -22.65
C VAL A 281 -13.84 15.11 -21.90
N ASP A 282 -14.32 16.24 -21.38
CA ASP A 282 -13.46 17.18 -20.67
C ASP A 282 -12.98 16.63 -19.32
N TRP A 283 -11.66 16.51 -19.18
CA TRP A 283 -11.04 16.18 -17.89
C TRP A 283 -11.09 17.39 -16.94
N PRO A 284 -11.58 17.23 -15.69
CA PRO A 284 -11.70 18.34 -14.77
C PRO A 284 -10.32 18.82 -14.26
N PRO A 285 -10.06 20.13 -14.24
CA PRO A 285 -8.78 20.68 -13.78
C PRO A 285 -8.54 20.38 -12.31
N ARG A 286 -7.25 20.27 -11.93
CA ARG A 286 -6.80 20.09 -10.53
C ARG A 286 -7.43 18.87 -9.86
N SER A 287 -7.44 17.73 -10.55
CA SER A 287 -8.03 16.48 -10.05
C SER A 287 -7.03 15.33 -9.84
N PRO A 288 -5.88 15.56 -9.18
CA PRO A 288 -4.91 14.50 -8.90
C PRO A 288 -5.46 13.45 -7.91
N ASP A 289 -6.55 13.76 -7.21
CA ASP A 289 -7.23 12.85 -6.30
C ASP A 289 -8.12 11.83 -7.04
N LEU A 290 -8.26 11.95 -8.37
CA LEU A 290 -9.02 11.04 -9.24
C LEU A 290 -8.12 10.18 -10.15
N THR A 291 -6.81 10.44 -10.21
CA THR A 291 -5.84 9.76 -11.09
C THR A 291 -4.98 8.75 -10.34
N PRO A 292 -4.99 7.45 -10.71
CA PRO A 292 -4.14 6.42 -10.12
C PRO A 292 -2.65 6.75 -10.09
N PRO A 293 -2.05 7.37 -11.14
CA PRO A 293 -0.66 7.79 -11.07
C PRO A 293 -0.36 8.66 -9.84
N ASP A 294 -1.18 9.68 -9.60
CA ASP A 294 -1.03 10.65 -8.51
C ASP A 294 -1.33 10.07 -7.13
N PHE A 295 -2.52 9.49 -6.94
CA PHE A 295 -2.96 9.08 -5.61
C PHE A 295 -2.33 7.75 -5.16
N TYR A 296 -1.76 6.96 -6.08
CA TYR A 296 -1.20 5.64 -5.81
C TYR A 296 0.23 5.48 -6.32
N LEU A 297 0.44 5.46 -7.65
CA LEU A 297 1.65 4.92 -8.26
C LEU A 297 2.91 5.68 -7.83
N TRP A 298 2.91 7.00 -7.94
CA TRP A 298 4.08 7.81 -7.61
C TRP A 298 4.43 7.76 -6.14
N GLY A 299 3.42 7.73 -5.27
CA GLY A 299 3.62 7.54 -3.83
C GLY A 299 4.24 6.17 -3.52
N TYR A 300 3.71 5.12 -4.14
CA TYR A 300 4.20 3.75 -3.99
C TYR A 300 5.65 3.64 -4.48
N LEU A 301 5.94 4.04 -5.71
CA LEU A 301 7.27 3.95 -6.31
C LEU A 301 8.29 4.75 -5.50
N LYS A 302 8.00 6.00 -5.12
CA LYS A 302 8.91 6.81 -4.27
C LYS A 302 9.21 6.12 -2.94
N SER A 303 8.28 5.35 -2.36
CA SER A 303 8.55 4.61 -1.12
C SER A 303 9.48 3.40 -1.29
N LYS A 304 9.60 2.89 -2.52
CA LYS A 304 10.34 1.66 -2.84
C LYS A 304 11.67 1.91 -3.53
N VAL A 305 11.71 2.78 -4.53
CA VAL A 305 12.88 2.98 -5.41
C VAL A 305 14.07 3.59 -4.68
N TYR A 306 13.82 4.31 -3.58
CA TYR A 306 14.86 4.90 -2.73
C TYR A 306 15.29 4.03 -1.55
N ALA A 307 14.66 2.87 -1.32
CA ALA A 307 14.99 1.99 -0.20
C ALA A 307 16.47 1.55 -0.22
N ASN A 308 17.02 1.37 -1.43
CA ASN A 308 18.41 0.95 -1.65
C ASN A 308 19.37 2.12 -1.90
N LYS A 309 18.92 3.37 -1.75
CA LYS A 309 19.71 4.60 -1.95
C LYS A 309 20.51 4.58 -3.28
N PRO A 310 19.84 4.62 -4.44
CA PRO A 310 20.53 4.58 -5.74
C PRO A 310 21.54 5.72 -5.86
N LYS A 311 22.74 5.42 -6.36
CA LYS A 311 23.84 6.39 -6.53
C LYS A 311 24.01 6.85 -7.98
N THR A 312 23.33 6.23 -8.93
CA THR A 312 23.37 6.58 -10.36
C THR A 312 21.96 6.62 -10.96
N LEU A 313 21.76 7.41 -12.02
CA LEU A 313 20.48 7.46 -12.73
C LEU A 313 20.11 6.09 -13.32
N ALA A 314 21.10 5.32 -13.77
CA ALA A 314 20.90 3.95 -14.23
C ALA A 314 20.33 3.05 -13.12
N GLN A 315 20.88 3.11 -11.90
CA GLN A 315 20.34 2.37 -10.75
C GLN A 315 18.92 2.83 -10.39
N LEU A 316 18.66 4.14 -10.42
CA LEU A 316 17.33 4.68 -10.15
C LEU A 316 16.30 4.19 -11.19
N LYS A 317 16.64 4.25 -12.48
CA LYS A 317 15.80 3.73 -13.58
C LYS A 317 15.56 2.22 -13.45
N ALA A 318 16.60 1.45 -13.11
CA ALA A 318 16.48 0.01 -12.87
C ALA A 318 15.55 -0.29 -11.69
N ASN A 319 15.65 0.46 -10.59
CA ASN A 319 14.73 0.33 -9.46
C ASN A 319 13.29 0.66 -9.88
N ILE A 320 13.07 1.76 -10.62
CA ILE A 320 11.72 2.13 -11.11
C ILE A 320 11.13 1.01 -11.97
N ARG A 321 11.87 0.50 -12.97
CA ARG A 321 11.43 -0.63 -13.81
C ARG A 321 11.07 -1.85 -12.97
N ARG A 322 11.92 -2.23 -12.02
CA ARG A 322 11.70 -3.40 -11.16
C ARG A 322 10.46 -3.23 -10.27
N GLU A 323 10.33 -2.11 -9.58
CA GLU A 323 9.20 -1.88 -8.67
C GLU A 323 7.88 -1.71 -9.43
N THR A 324 7.90 -1.13 -10.64
CA THR A 324 6.72 -1.06 -11.52
C THR A 324 6.30 -2.46 -11.97
N ALA A 325 7.24 -3.29 -12.45
CA ALA A 325 6.95 -4.66 -12.88
C ALA A 325 6.49 -5.59 -11.74
N ALA A 326 6.82 -5.26 -10.49
CA ALA A 326 6.40 -6.02 -9.32
C ALA A 326 4.93 -5.75 -8.91
N ILE A 327 4.27 -4.74 -9.49
CA ILE A 327 2.87 -4.42 -9.17
C ILE A 327 1.96 -5.43 -9.89
N SER A 328 1.31 -6.28 -9.10
CA SER A 328 0.37 -7.28 -9.62
C SER A 328 -0.91 -6.67 -10.22
N SER A 329 -1.50 -7.35 -11.19
CA SER A 329 -2.81 -7.01 -11.77
C SER A 329 -3.93 -6.99 -10.74
N GLU A 330 -3.90 -7.86 -9.71
CA GLU A 330 -4.87 -7.81 -8.60
C GLU A 330 -4.82 -6.47 -7.84
N THR A 331 -3.60 -5.94 -7.65
CA THR A 331 -3.43 -4.63 -7.02
C THR A 331 -3.98 -3.51 -7.91
N LEU A 332 -3.73 -3.60 -9.22
CA LEU A 332 -4.22 -2.61 -10.19
C LEU A 332 -5.75 -2.61 -10.31
N ALA A 333 -6.39 -3.78 -10.29
CA ALA A 333 -7.85 -3.90 -10.26
C ALA A 333 -8.43 -3.16 -9.03
N LYS A 334 -7.87 -3.37 -7.83
CA LYS A 334 -8.27 -2.66 -6.61
C LYS A 334 -8.03 -1.15 -6.69
N VAL A 335 -6.96 -0.73 -7.38
CA VAL A 335 -6.69 0.69 -7.63
C VAL A 335 -7.76 1.30 -8.52
N MET A 336 -8.20 0.62 -9.57
CA MET A 336 -9.28 1.08 -10.45
C MET A 336 -10.65 1.08 -9.77
N GLU A 337 -10.97 0.09 -8.93
CA GLU A 337 -12.15 0.16 -8.04
C GLU A 337 -12.10 1.37 -7.10
N ASN A 338 -10.90 1.81 -6.70
CA ASN A 338 -10.75 3.00 -5.88
C ASN A 338 -10.99 4.28 -6.70
N VAL A 339 -10.70 4.29 -8.00
CA VAL A 339 -11.09 5.40 -8.90
C VAL A 339 -12.61 5.55 -8.90
N GLU A 340 -13.35 4.46 -9.08
CA GLU A 340 -14.81 4.47 -9.03
C GLU A 340 -15.32 5.06 -7.70
N LYS A 341 -14.80 4.57 -6.56
CA LYS A 341 -15.17 5.08 -5.23
C LYS A 341 -14.85 6.56 -5.07
N ARG A 342 -13.69 7.00 -5.56
CA ARG A 342 -13.24 8.41 -5.55
C ARG A 342 -14.19 9.29 -6.35
N VAL A 343 -14.61 8.85 -7.52
CA VAL A 343 -15.57 9.57 -8.37
C VAL A 343 -16.93 9.73 -7.67
N HIS A 344 -17.47 8.67 -7.09
CA HIS A 344 -18.71 8.76 -6.30
C HIS A 344 -18.60 9.73 -5.12
N LEU A 345 -17.48 9.71 -4.41
CA LEU A 345 -17.23 10.63 -3.31
C LEU A 345 -17.06 12.07 -3.79
N ALA A 346 -16.49 12.30 -4.96
CA ALA A 346 -16.33 13.63 -5.54
C ALA A 346 -17.70 14.22 -5.89
N VAL A 347 -18.61 13.39 -6.44
CA VAL A 347 -20.00 13.77 -6.68
C VAL A 347 -20.72 14.09 -5.37
N LYS A 348 -20.59 13.24 -4.35
CA LYS A 348 -21.19 13.47 -3.01
C LYS A 348 -20.66 14.76 -2.37
N ALA A 349 -19.38 15.07 -2.58
CA ALA A 349 -18.73 16.29 -2.12
C ALA A 349 -19.00 17.51 -3.02
N LYS A 350 -19.93 17.41 -3.98
CA LYS A 350 -20.28 18.48 -4.92
C LYS A 350 -19.06 19.05 -5.68
N GLY A 351 -18.14 18.17 -6.06
CA GLY A 351 -16.92 18.51 -6.80
C GLY A 351 -15.77 19.03 -5.93
N ALA A 352 -15.90 19.05 -4.60
CA ALA A 352 -14.79 19.39 -3.71
C ALA A 352 -13.69 18.30 -3.72
N HIS A 353 -12.52 18.66 -3.19
CA HIS A 353 -11.45 17.69 -2.95
C HIS A 353 -11.89 16.62 -1.95
N LEU A 354 -11.48 15.38 -2.23
CA LEU A 354 -11.73 14.24 -1.36
C LEU A 354 -10.90 14.38 -0.09
N ARG A 355 -11.55 14.49 1.08
CA ARG A 355 -10.85 14.77 2.33
C ARG A 355 -10.22 13.57 3.01
N ASP A 356 -10.67 12.34 2.77
CA ASP A 356 -10.08 11.15 3.40
C ASP A 356 -10.43 9.88 2.60
N LEU A 357 -9.47 9.30 1.89
CA LEU A 357 -9.62 7.97 1.30
C LEU A 357 -8.47 7.06 1.70
N ILE A 358 -8.76 6.24 2.71
CA ILE A 358 -7.93 5.16 3.21
C ILE A 358 -7.89 4.07 2.13
N PHE A 359 -6.70 3.69 1.69
CA PHE A 359 -6.49 2.37 1.13
C PHE A 359 -6.75 1.34 2.24
N LYS A 360 -7.97 0.82 2.31
CA LYS A 360 -8.24 -0.39 3.09
C LYS A 360 -7.70 -1.56 2.27
N TYR A 361 -6.51 -2.03 2.65
CA TYR A 361 -5.91 -3.27 2.15
C TYR A 361 -6.70 -4.49 2.61
#